data_AF-A0A966AKW6-F1
#
_entry.id   AF-A0A966AKW6-F1
#
_cell.length_a   1.000
_cell.length_b   1.000
_cell.length_c   1.000
_cell.angle_alpha   90.00
_cell.angle_beta   90.00
_cell.angle_gamma   90.00
#
_symmetry.space_group_name_H-M   'P 1'
#
loop_
_entity.id
_entity.type
_entity.pdbx_description
1 polymer ?
#
loop_
_entity_poly.entity_id
_entity_poly.type
_entity_poly.pdbx_seq_one_letter_code
_entity_poly.pdbx_strand_id
1 'polypeptide(L)'
;MYGDSQDHTPGVYAIDEEGELTLLHEYQDGEYSLGDLLEEFGFGRTEEGLENGNAIIVLVAREIRELKVNAHAYSFDYDEGFIEMCLDIERFTSGTVEESLRLVSID
;
A
#
# COMPACT_ATOMS: atom_id res chain seq x y z
N MET A 1 -8.71 32.75 -2.86
CA MET A 1 -8.17 31.77 -1.92
C MET A 1 -9.13 30.59 -1.92
N TYR A 2 -9.00 29.70 -2.90
CA TYR A 2 -9.69 28.41 -2.97
C TYR A 2 -8.55 27.46 -3.32
N GLY A 3 -8.01 26.75 -2.34
CA GLY A 3 -8.67 25.58 -1.78
C GLY A 3 -8.13 24.42 -2.60
N ASP A 4 -6.86 24.08 -2.35
CA ASP A 4 -6.15 22.98 -2.98
C ASP A 4 -6.77 21.69 -2.43
N SER A 5 -7.97 21.37 -2.91
CA SER A 5 -8.51 20.03 -2.81
C SER A 5 -7.64 19.21 -3.75
N GLN A 6 -6.56 18.64 -3.21
CA GLN A 6 -5.91 17.51 -3.86
C GLN A 6 -6.96 16.40 -3.84
N ASP A 7 -7.83 16.36 -4.86
CA ASP A 7 -8.71 15.24 -5.15
C ASP A 7 -7.81 14.05 -5.49
N HIS A 8 -7.25 13.43 -4.46
CA HIS A 8 -6.54 12.18 -4.59
C HIS A 8 -7.56 11.09 -4.90
N THR A 9 -7.30 10.31 -5.95
CA THR A 9 -8.05 9.11 -6.23
C THR A 9 -8.00 8.18 -5.01
N PRO A 10 -9.12 7.60 -4.55
CA PRO A 10 -9.12 6.65 -3.45
C PRO A 10 -8.23 5.45 -3.77
N GLY A 11 -7.32 5.09 -2.87
CA GLY A 11 -6.35 4.05 -3.11
C GLY A 11 -5.16 4.05 -2.17
N VAL A 12 -4.16 3.26 -2.55
CA VAL A 12 -2.87 3.13 -1.86
C VAL A 12 -1.82 3.94 -2.59
N TYR A 13 -1.14 4.78 -1.81
CA TYR A 13 -0.07 5.64 -2.28
C TYR A 13 1.25 5.26 -1.63
N ALA A 14 2.32 5.25 -2.40
CA ALA A 14 3.68 5.21 -1.91
C ALA A 14 4.13 6.63 -1.52
N ILE A 15 4.84 6.74 -0.39
CA ILE A 15 5.45 7.98 0.09
C ILE A 15 6.96 7.86 -0.11
N ASP A 16 7.55 8.78 -0.88
CA ASP A 16 9.00 8.85 -1.06
C ASP A 16 9.72 9.59 0.09
N GLU A 17 11.03 9.79 -0.05
CA GLU A 17 11.86 10.52 0.93
C GLU A 17 11.54 12.02 1.01
N GLU A 18 10.97 12.59 -0.05
CA GLU A 18 10.56 14.00 -0.14
C GLU A 18 9.12 14.22 0.40
N GLY A 19 8.39 13.12 0.64
CA GLY A 19 7.00 13.12 1.08
C GLY A 19 6.00 13.21 -0.07
N GLU A 20 6.44 13.04 -1.33
CA GLU A 20 5.53 13.02 -2.46
C GLU A 20 4.75 11.70 -2.50
N LEU A 21 3.47 11.81 -2.87
CA LEU A 21 2.54 10.70 -2.96
C LEU A 21 2.50 10.18 -4.40
N THR A 22 2.90 8.94 -4.60
CA THR A 22 2.75 8.25 -5.89
C THR A 22 1.66 7.21 -5.78
N LEU A 23 0.60 7.34 -6.60
CA LEU A 23 -0.47 6.34 -6.66
C LEU A 23 0.11 5.00 -7.10
N LEU A 24 -0.07 3.99 -6.26
CA LEU A 24 0.41 2.64 -6.48
C LEU A 24 -0.73 1.72 -6.90
N HIS A 25 -1.88 1.84 -6.23
CA HIS A 25 -3.06 1.04 -6.50
C HIS A 25 -4.31 1.88 -6.24
N GLU A 26 -5.24 1.91 -7.20
CA GLU A 26 -6.56 2.51 -7.03
C GLU A 26 -7.48 1.50 -6.34
N TYR A 27 -8.27 1.91 -5.35
CA TYR A 27 -9.23 1.00 -4.72
C TYR A 27 -10.28 0.56 -5.75
N GLN A 28 -10.43 -0.75 -5.88
CA GLN A 28 -11.39 -1.40 -6.76
C GLN A 28 -12.64 -1.85 -5.97
N ASP A 29 -13.62 -2.39 -6.70
CA ASP A 29 -14.80 -3.00 -6.08
C ASP A 29 -14.37 -4.20 -5.23
N GLY A 30 -14.60 -4.11 -3.91
CA GLY A 30 -14.19 -5.11 -2.93
C GLY A 30 -14.15 -4.55 -1.51
N GLU A 31 -14.08 -5.43 -0.52
CA GLU A 31 -13.92 -5.06 0.89
C GLU A 31 -12.49 -5.38 1.33
N TYR A 32 -11.54 -4.55 0.91
CA TYR A 32 -10.13 -4.67 1.30
C TYR A 32 -9.52 -3.30 1.58
N SER A 33 -8.47 -3.31 2.37
CA SER A 33 -7.76 -2.14 2.85
C SER A 33 -6.27 -2.38 2.90
N LEU A 34 -5.49 -1.30 3.03
CA LEU A 34 -4.05 -1.44 3.24
C LEU A 34 -3.73 -2.12 4.58
N GLY A 35 -4.62 -1.99 5.57
CA GLY A 35 -4.48 -2.58 6.91
C GLY A 35 -4.47 -4.11 6.91
N ASP A 36 -5.14 -4.73 5.94
CA ASP A 36 -5.21 -6.19 5.80
C ASP A 36 -3.84 -6.82 5.56
N LEU A 37 -2.84 -6.05 5.08
CA LEU A 37 -1.45 -6.54 5.03
C LEU A 37 -0.91 -6.92 6.42
N LEU A 38 -1.26 -6.16 7.46
CA LEU A 38 -0.86 -6.45 8.83
C LEU A 38 -1.73 -7.52 9.46
N GLU A 39 -3.04 -7.49 9.22
CA GLU A 39 -4.00 -8.38 9.87
C GLU A 39 -3.91 -9.80 9.29
N GLU A 40 -3.85 -9.93 7.96
CA GLU A 40 -3.92 -11.22 7.27
C GLU A 40 -2.54 -11.85 7.04
N PHE A 41 -1.55 -11.03 6.69
CA PHE A 41 -0.19 -11.52 6.39
C PHE A 41 0.84 -11.20 7.46
N GLY A 42 0.53 -10.33 8.43
CA GLY A 42 1.51 -9.89 9.42
C GLY A 42 2.65 -9.08 8.81
N PHE A 43 2.41 -8.44 7.66
CA PHE A 43 3.42 -7.67 6.93
C PHE A 43 3.30 -6.18 7.21
N GLY A 44 4.46 -5.61 7.54
CA GLY A 44 4.62 -4.19 7.74
C GLY A 44 4.41 -3.75 9.17
N ARG A 45 4.70 -2.47 9.39
CA ARG A 45 4.53 -1.79 10.67
C ARG A 45 3.76 -0.49 10.47
N THR A 46 2.93 -0.14 11.44
CA THR A 46 2.29 1.17 11.46
C THR A 46 3.24 2.23 12.00
N GLU A 47 3.28 3.37 11.33
CA GLU A 47 3.90 4.61 11.78
C GLU A 47 2.84 5.71 11.89
N GLU A 48 3.11 6.71 12.75
CA GLU A 48 2.23 7.87 12.87
C GLU A 48 2.14 8.60 11.52
N GLY A 49 0.89 8.88 11.13
CA GLY A 49 0.52 9.34 9.80
C GLY A 49 0.89 10.76 9.45
N LEU A 50 0.66 11.13 8.18
CA LEU A 50 0.63 12.53 7.73
C LEU A 50 -0.38 13.34 8.55
N GLU A 51 -0.31 14.68 8.48
CA GLU A 51 -1.14 15.62 9.27
C GLU A 51 -2.66 15.35 9.24
N ASN A 52 -3.14 14.57 8.28
CA ASN A 52 -4.54 14.17 8.11
C ASN A 52 -4.96 12.92 8.92
N GLY A 53 -4.03 12.27 9.63
CA GLY A 53 -4.33 11.14 10.53
C GLY A 53 -4.37 9.75 9.88
N ASN A 54 -4.05 9.63 8.58
CA ASN A 54 -4.00 8.33 7.90
C ASN A 54 -2.74 7.55 8.32
N ALA A 55 -2.92 6.33 8.83
CA ALA A 55 -1.81 5.48 9.26
C ALA A 55 -0.87 5.16 8.08
N ILE A 56 0.44 5.29 8.31
CA ILE A 56 1.45 4.89 7.34
C ILE A 56 1.84 3.45 7.63
N ILE A 57 1.82 2.60 6.61
CA ILE A 57 2.27 1.22 6.68
C ILE A 57 3.63 1.12 5.99
N VAL A 58 4.63 0.69 6.74
CA VAL A 58 6.00 0.53 6.24
C VAL A 58 6.30 -0.94 6.05
N LEU A 59 6.60 -1.34 4.81
CA LEU A 59 7.01 -2.68 4.43
C LEU A 59 8.52 -2.71 4.19
N VAL A 60 9.22 -3.72 4.71
CA VAL A 60 10.65 -3.91 4.39
C VAL A 60 10.83 -4.76 3.12
N ALA A 61 11.98 -4.65 2.47
CA ALA A 61 12.28 -5.37 1.23
C ALA A 61 12.09 -6.90 1.31
N ARG A 62 12.20 -7.50 2.50
CA ARG A 62 11.88 -8.92 2.70
C ARG A 62 10.39 -9.18 2.58
N GLU A 63 9.56 -8.42 3.29
CA GLU A 63 8.10 -8.56 3.31
C GLU A 63 7.51 -8.34 1.92
N ILE A 64 8.03 -7.36 1.19
CA ILE A 64 7.63 -7.08 -0.21
C ILE A 64 7.85 -8.30 -1.11
N ARG A 65 8.99 -8.99 -0.98
CA ARG A 65 9.27 -10.21 -1.75
C ARG A 65 8.36 -11.37 -1.34
N GLU A 66 8.06 -11.48 -0.05
CA GLU A 66 7.13 -12.48 0.48
C GLU A 66 5.68 -12.17 0.08
N LEU A 67 5.33 -10.89 -0.11
CA LEU A 67 4.01 -10.42 -0.52
C LEU A 67 3.55 -11.10 -1.80
N LYS A 68 4.41 -11.12 -2.84
CA LYS A 68 4.12 -11.79 -4.11
C LYS A 68 3.86 -13.28 -3.95
N VAL A 69 4.66 -13.95 -3.11
CA VAL A 69 4.51 -15.40 -2.88
C VAL A 69 3.17 -15.68 -2.19
N ASN A 70 2.82 -14.89 -1.17
CA ASN A 70 1.55 -15.04 -0.44
C ASN A 70 0.34 -14.67 -1.30
N ALA A 71 0.41 -13.57 -2.06
CA ALA A 71 -0.65 -13.17 -2.99
C ALA A 71 -0.96 -14.26 -4.01
N HIS A 72 0.06 -14.93 -4.55
CA HIS A 72 -0.18 -16.08 -5.43
C HIS A 72 -0.75 -17.30 -4.69
N ALA A 73 -0.20 -17.62 -3.52
CA ALA A 73 -0.61 -18.79 -2.74
C ALA A 73 -2.06 -18.70 -2.25
N TYR A 74 -2.50 -17.51 -1.86
CA TYR A 74 -3.82 -17.28 -1.27
C TYR A 74 -4.78 -16.52 -2.20
N SER A 75 -4.47 -16.48 -3.50
CA SER A 75 -5.31 -15.79 -4.49
C SER A 75 -6.76 -16.28 -4.59
N PHE A 76 -7.05 -17.48 -4.07
CA PHE A 76 -8.40 -18.05 -4.02
C PHE A 76 -9.10 -17.84 -2.68
N ASP A 77 -8.37 -17.37 -1.67
CA ASP A 77 -8.85 -17.22 -0.29
C ASP A 77 -9.17 -15.76 0.07
N TYR A 78 -8.68 -14.79 -0.70
CA TYR A 78 -8.89 -13.36 -0.49
C TYR A 78 -9.55 -12.67 -1.69
N ASP A 79 -10.07 -11.46 -1.46
CA ASP A 79 -10.62 -10.58 -2.49
C ASP A 79 -9.63 -10.30 -3.62
N GLU A 80 -10.13 -10.27 -4.86
CA GLU A 80 -9.32 -10.04 -6.05
C GLU A 80 -8.57 -8.71 -5.97
N GLY A 81 -9.23 -7.64 -5.50
CA GLY A 81 -8.61 -6.33 -5.31
C GLY A 81 -7.47 -6.34 -4.28
N PHE A 82 -7.58 -7.13 -3.20
CA PHE A 82 -6.50 -7.27 -2.22
C PHE A 82 -5.27 -7.98 -2.82
N ILE A 83 -5.51 -9.03 -3.61
CA ILE A 83 -4.46 -9.76 -4.31
C ILE A 83 -3.77 -8.87 -5.34
N GLU A 84 -4.55 -8.09 -6.11
CA GLU A 84 -4.01 -7.13 -7.07
C GLU A 84 -3.20 -6.03 -6.38
N MET A 85 -3.68 -5.48 -5.27
CA MET A 85 -2.94 -4.51 -4.46
C MET A 85 -1.58 -5.06 -4.04
N CYS A 86 -1.53 -6.31 -3.56
CA CYS A 86 -0.27 -6.95 -3.20
C CYS A 86 0.69 -7.06 -4.40
N LEU A 87 0.19 -7.46 -5.56
CA LEU A 87 1.00 -7.59 -6.77
C LEU A 87 1.49 -6.22 -7.28
N ASP A 88 0.67 -5.19 -7.19
CA ASP A 88 1.06 -3.82 -7.54
C ASP A 88 2.15 -3.28 -6.61
N ILE A 89 2.08 -3.59 -5.30
CA ILE A 89 3.13 -3.21 -4.33
C ILE A 89 4.47 -3.85 -4.72
N GLU A 90 4.47 -5.15 -5.00
CA GLU A 90 5.71 -5.81 -5.44
C GLU A 90 6.20 -5.22 -6.77
N ARG A 91 5.31 -4.98 -7.73
CA ARG A 91 5.69 -4.45 -9.04
C ARG A 91 6.29 -3.04 -8.94
N PHE A 92 5.75 -2.18 -8.10
CA PHE A 92 6.28 -0.84 -7.84
C PHE A 92 7.71 -0.88 -7.33
N THR A 93 8.00 -1.83 -6.43
CA THR A 93 9.33 -1.99 -5.82
C THR A 93 10.32 -2.77 -6.68
N SER A 94 9.83 -3.54 -7.68
CA SER A 94 10.64 -4.44 -8.53
C SER A 94 11.68 -3.71 -9.42
N GLY A 95 11.81 -2.38 -9.29
CA GLY A 95 12.81 -1.56 -9.97
C GLY A 95 13.65 -0.67 -9.04
N THR A 96 13.40 -0.67 -7.73
CA THR A 96 13.97 0.32 -6.79
C THR A 96 14.79 -0.38 -5.70
N VAL A 97 15.97 0.15 -5.38
CA VAL A 97 16.88 -0.40 -4.33
C VAL A 97 16.55 0.19 -2.97
N GLU A 98 15.27 0.35 -2.65
CA GLU A 98 14.85 0.85 -1.35
C GLU A 98 14.81 -0.27 -0.32
N GLU A 99 15.29 0.01 0.89
CA GLU A 99 15.30 -0.94 2.00
C GLU A 99 13.89 -1.16 2.58
N SER A 100 13.02 -0.16 2.42
CA SER A 100 11.63 -0.17 2.86
C SER A 100 10.75 0.74 2.00
N LEU A 101 9.48 0.39 1.87
CA LEU A 101 8.45 1.18 1.19
C LEU A 101 7.46 1.70 2.24
N ARG A 102 7.15 3.00 2.18
CA ARG A 102 6.13 3.63 3.02
C ARG A 102 4.85 3.78 2.21
N LEU A 103 3.75 3.29 2.75
CA LEU A 103 2.44 3.26 2.11
C LEU A 103 1.41 3.99 2.96
N VAL A 104 0.46 4.64 2.33
CA VAL A 104 -0.69 5.27 3.00
C VAL A 104 -1.96 5.02 2.19
N SER A 105 -3.06 4.76 2.90
CA SER A 105 -4.38 4.71 2.28
C SER A 105 -5.01 6.10 2.25
N ILE A 106 -5.66 6.41 1.14
CA ILE A 106 -6.47 7.62 0.96
C ILE A 106 -7.85 7.16 0.51
N ASP A 107 -8.89 7.68 1.16
CA ASP A 107 -10.32 7.43 0.89
C ASP A 107 -10.99 8.67 0.29
#